data_AF-A0A3B9GXG7-F1
#
_entry.id   AF-A0A3B9GXG7-F1
#
_cell.length_a   1.000
_cell.length_b   1.000
_cell.length_c   1.000
_cell.angle_alpha   90.00
_cell.angle_beta   90.00
_cell.angle_gamma   90.00
#
_symmetry.space_group_name_H-M   'P 1'
#
loop_
_entity.id
_entity.type
_entity.pdbx_description
1 polymer ?
#
loop_
_entity_poly.entity_id
_entity_poly.type
_entity_poly.pdbx_seq_one_letter_code
_entity_poly.pdbx_strand_id
1 'polypeptide(L)'
;MNKLITLRPIGTVSSTRDTPIDDDWDAIPAHIDLDTDQFTAEALMCLDAFSHCEIIFLFDRVPDEKIETGARHPRGREDWPRIGIFAQRGKNRPNRIGLTTC
;
A
#
# COMPACT_ATOMS: atom_id res chain seq x y z
N MET A 1 1.77 4.56 26.49
CA MET A 1 0.79 4.26 25.42
C MET A 1 1.48 3.43 24.34
N ASN A 2 1.73 2.14 24.58
CA ASN A 2 2.31 1.25 23.56
C ASN A 2 1.35 0.07 23.36
N LYS A 3 0.23 0.32 22.68
CA LYS A 3 -0.69 -0.75 22.27
C LYS A 3 -0.38 -1.08 20.81
N LEU A 4 -0.02 -2.33 20.55
CA LEU A 4 0.11 -2.84 19.18
C LEU A 4 -1.27 -2.86 18.52
N ILE A 5 -1.32 -2.47 17.25
CA ILE A 5 -2.51 -2.53 16.41
C ILE A 5 -2.31 -3.71 15.46
N THR A 6 -3.20 -4.70 15.56
CA THR A 6 -3.23 -5.84 14.64
C THR A 6 -4.30 -5.57 13.58
N LEU A 7 -3.91 -5.67 12.31
CA LEU A 7 -4.82 -5.55 11.18
C LEU A 7 -5.08 -6.95 10.60
N ARG A 8 -6.35 -7.27 10.35
CA ARG A 8 -6.74 -8.45 9.59
C ARG A 8 -7.02 -8.01 8.13
N PRO A 9 -6.41 -8.63 7.12
CA PRO A 9 -6.76 -8.34 5.74
C PRO A 9 -8.24 -8.58 5.47
N ILE A 10 -8.86 -7.68 4.71
CA ILE A 10 -10.26 -7.79 4.27
C ILE A 10 -10.40 -8.36 2.85
N GLY A 11 -9.27 -8.54 2.18
CA GLY A 11 -9.20 -8.95 0.79
C GLY A 11 -7.76 -8.91 0.28
N THR A 12 -7.59 -9.19 -1.01
CA THR A 12 -6.30 -9.23 -1.71
C THR A 12 -6.35 -8.40 -2.98
N VAL A 13 -5.22 -7.75 -3.30
CA VAL A 13 -5.04 -7.00 -4.55
C VAL A 13 -4.24 -7.85 -5.52
N SER A 14 -4.71 -7.94 -6.77
CA SER A 14 -4.03 -8.64 -7.86
C SER A 14 -3.90 -7.74 -9.10
N SER A 15 -2.82 -7.91 -9.87
CA SER A 15 -2.62 -7.25 -11.16
C SER A 15 -1.62 -8.06 -12.00
N THR A 16 -1.46 -7.72 -13.28
CA THR A 16 -0.46 -8.36 -14.14
C THR A 16 0.98 -7.88 -13.90
N ARG A 17 1.18 -6.87 -13.03
CA ARG A 17 2.52 -6.35 -12.71
C ARG A 17 3.24 -7.28 -11.75
N ASP A 18 4.39 -7.77 -12.17
CA ASP A 18 5.26 -8.68 -11.41
C ASP A 18 6.50 -8.00 -10.82
N THR A 19 6.87 -6.84 -11.35
CA THR A 19 8.11 -6.14 -10.99
C THR A 19 7.82 -4.92 -10.10
N PRO A 20 8.52 -4.76 -8.96
CA PRO A 20 8.25 -3.69 -7.98
C PRO A 20 8.92 -2.36 -8.35
N ILE A 21 8.64 -1.84 -9.55
CA ILE A 21 9.10 -0.53 -10.04
C ILE A 21 8.32 0.59 -9.34
N ASP A 22 8.93 1.76 -9.16
CA ASP A 22 8.33 2.86 -8.37
C ASP A 22 7.39 3.78 -9.19
N ASP A 23 7.31 3.64 -10.52
CA ASP A 23 6.54 4.49 -11.45
C ASP A 23 5.45 3.71 -12.23
N ASP A 24 4.57 4.43 -12.94
CA ASP A 24 3.53 3.89 -13.85
C ASP A 24 2.59 2.86 -13.20
N TRP A 25 2.08 3.19 -12.01
CA TRP A 25 1.17 2.32 -11.25
C TRP A 25 -0.25 2.25 -11.83
N ASP A 26 -0.60 3.20 -12.70
CA ASP A 26 -1.88 3.33 -13.40
C ASP A 26 -1.87 2.72 -14.81
N ALA A 27 -0.73 2.19 -15.26
CA ALA A 27 -0.59 1.64 -16.61
C ALA A 27 -1.40 0.35 -16.86
N ILE A 28 -1.83 -0.34 -15.79
CA ILE A 28 -2.63 -1.57 -15.87
C ILE A 28 -3.74 -1.57 -14.82
N PRO A 29 -4.89 -2.22 -15.10
CA PRO A 29 -5.92 -2.39 -14.09
C PRO A 29 -5.45 -3.35 -12.98
N ALA A 30 -5.89 -3.07 -11.75
CA ALA A 30 -5.79 -3.97 -10.61
C ALA A 30 -7.19 -4.46 -10.21
N HIS A 31 -7.25 -5.63 -9.61
CA HIS A 31 -8.47 -6.22 -9.06
C HIS A 31 -8.34 -6.36 -7.54
N ILE A 32 -9.43 -6.10 -6.82
CA ILE A 32 -9.50 -6.25 -5.36
C ILE A 32 -10.58 -7.28 -5.07
N ASP A 33 -10.14 -8.45 -4.61
CA ASP A 33 -11.02 -9.53 -4.18
C ASP A 33 -11.22 -9.43 -2.67
N LEU A 34 -12.45 -9.18 -2.20
CA LEU A 34 -12.76 -9.21 -0.76
C LEU A 34 -12.94 -10.65 -0.26
N ASP A 35 -12.60 -10.86 1.01
CA ASP A 35 -12.79 -12.15 1.69
C ASP A 35 -14.28 -12.45 1.89
N THR A 36 -14.80 -13.41 1.13
CA THR A 36 -16.22 -13.80 1.13
C THR A 36 -16.65 -14.54 2.40
N ASP A 37 -15.71 -15.05 3.20
CA ASP A 37 -16.02 -15.62 4.51
C ASP A 37 -16.28 -14.51 5.55
N GLN A 38 -15.77 -13.30 5.30
CA GLN A 38 -15.93 -12.13 6.17
C GLN A 38 -17.04 -11.19 5.73
N PHE A 39 -17.27 -11.04 4.42
CA PHE A 39 -18.14 -10.00 3.86
C PHE A 39 -19.10 -10.55 2.81
N THR A 40 -20.29 -9.98 2.76
CA THR A 40 -21.24 -10.16 1.66
C THR A 40 -21.20 -8.94 0.73
N ALA A 41 -21.91 -9.01 -0.40
CA ALA A 41 -22.01 -7.89 -1.34
C ALA A 41 -22.59 -6.61 -0.73
N GLU A 42 -23.31 -6.69 0.41
CA GLU A 42 -23.85 -5.52 1.10
C GLU A 42 -22.75 -4.57 1.59
N ALA A 43 -21.54 -5.06 1.87
CA ALA A 43 -20.40 -4.24 2.27
C ALA A 43 -19.97 -3.23 1.17
N LEU A 44 -20.38 -3.47 -0.08
CA LEU A 44 -20.07 -2.63 -1.25
C LEU A 44 -21.29 -1.86 -1.77
N MET A 45 -22.43 -1.91 -1.06
CA MET A 45 -23.65 -1.24 -1.50
C MET A 45 -23.41 0.26 -1.70
N CYS A 46 -23.85 0.78 -2.85
CA CYS A 46 -23.69 2.17 -3.30
C CYS A 46 -22.23 2.63 -3.53
N LEU A 47 -21.24 1.74 -3.51
CA LEU A 47 -19.85 2.12 -3.83
C LEU A 47 -19.73 2.62 -5.29
N ASP A 48 -20.56 2.09 -6.18
CA ASP A 48 -20.69 2.46 -7.59
C ASP A 48 -21.24 3.88 -7.83
N ALA A 49 -21.79 4.53 -6.80
CA ALA A 49 -22.19 5.94 -6.87
C ALA A 49 -21.00 6.91 -6.81
N PHE A 50 -19.79 6.42 -6.49
CA PHE A 50 -18.56 7.20 -6.42
C PHE A 50 -17.66 6.91 -7.62
N SER A 51 -16.95 7.93 -8.08
CA SER A 51 -15.99 7.78 -9.19
C SER A 51 -14.62 7.29 -8.74
N HIS A 52 -14.28 7.43 -7.45
CA HIS A 52 -12.98 7.05 -6.89
C HIS A 52 -13.13 6.50 -5.47
N CYS A 53 -12.16 5.69 -5.05
CA CYS A 53 -12.04 5.11 -3.71
C CYS A 53 -10.66 5.36 -3.11
N GLU A 54 -10.57 5.49 -1.79
CA GLU A 54 -9.31 5.41 -1.07
C GLU A 54 -9.02 3.96 -0.67
N ILE A 55 -7.95 3.40 -1.22
CA ILE A 55 -7.54 2.03 -0.94
C ILE A 55 -6.33 2.05 -0.02
N ILE A 56 -6.53 1.54 1.20
CA ILE A 56 -5.48 1.31 2.19
C ILE A 56 -5.06 -0.15 2.10
N PHE A 57 -3.78 -0.40 1.83
CA PHE A 57 -3.26 -1.75 1.66
C PHE A 57 -1.93 -1.94 2.40
N LEU A 58 -1.49 -3.18 2.58
CA LEU A 58 -0.19 -3.49 3.18
C LEU A 58 0.78 -3.90 2.07
N PHE A 59 2.01 -3.36 2.08
CA PHE A 59 3.12 -3.90 1.27
C PHE A 59 3.63 -5.21 1.89
N ASP A 60 2.85 -6.28 1.69
CA ASP A 60 3.05 -7.64 2.19
C ASP A 60 4.40 -8.28 1.79
N ARG A 61 5.00 -7.83 0.68
CA ARG A 61 6.28 -8.35 0.17
C ARG A 61 7.53 -7.57 0.61
N VAL A 62 7.40 -6.54 1.43
CA VAL A 62 8.58 -5.81 1.96
C VAL A 62 9.10 -6.58 3.18
N PRO A 63 10.32 -7.15 3.14
CA PRO A 63 10.85 -7.92 4.25
C PRO A 63 11.32 -7.01 5.39
N ASP A 64 11.34 -7.55 6.61
CA ASP A 64 11.57 -6.77 7.83
C ASP A 64 12.99 -6.14 7.88
N GLU A 65 14.00 -6.80 7.31
CA GLU A 65 15.37 -6.27 7.23
C GLU A 65 15.51 -5.05 6.31
N LYS A 66 14.52 -4.79 5.45
CA LYS A 66 14.51 -3.61 4.57
C LYS A 66 13.83 -2.40 5.20
N ILE A 67 13.26 -2.51 6.39
CA ILE A 67 12.56 -1.42 7.05
C ILE A 67 13.55 -0.32 7.45
N GLU A 68 13.28 0.89 6.97
CA GLU A 68 14.01 2.11 7.32
C GLU A 68 13.24 2.88 8.39
N THR A 69 13.95 3.36 9.40
CA THR A 69 13.39 4.20 10.47
C THR A 69 13.97 5.62 10.44
N GLY A 70 15.12 5.81 9.77
CA GLY A 70 15.82 7.06 9.65
C GLY A 70 15.63 7.73 8.29
N ALA A 71 16.70 8.36 7.80
CA ALA A 71 16.71 9.08 6.54
C ALA A 71 17.46 8.30 5.46
N ARG A 72 16.92 8.33 4.24
CA ARG A 72 17.50 7.68 3.06
C ARG A 72 17.25 8.53 1.81
N HIS A 73 17.99 8.24 0.76
CA HIS A 73 17.73 8.79 -0.56
C HIS A 73 16.45 8.18 -1.14
N PRO A 74 15.43 8.98 -1.51
CA PRO A 74 14.20 8.44 -2.09
C PRO A 74 14.51 7.68 -3.37
N ARG A 75 13.86 6.52 -3.55
CA ARG A 75 14.10 5.59 -4.67
C ARG A 75 15.56 5.12 -4.82
N GLY A 76 16.41 5.33 -3.81
CA GLY A 76 17.86 5.04 -3.89
C GLY A 76 18.66 6.03 -4.73
N ARG A 77 18.09 7.18 -5.10
CA ARG A 77 18.76 8.20 -5.92
C ARG A 77 19.69 9.07 -5.10
N GLU A 78 20.99 8.79 -5.15
CA GLU A 78 22.01 9.54 -4.41
C GLU A 78 22.09 11.03 -4.82
N ASP A 79 21.63 11.37 -6.02
CA ASP A 79 21.53 12.75 -6.51
C ASP A 79 20.35 13.53 -5.88
N TRP A 80 19.47 12.88 -5.12
CA TRP A 80 18.37 13.51 -4.39
C TRP A 80 18.71 13.76 -2.93
N PRO A 81 18.06 14.74 -2.26
CA PRO A 81 18.29 15.00 -0.85
C PRO A 81 18.01 13.77 0.04
N ARG A 82 18.87 13.57 1.04
CA ARG A 82 18.65 12.56 2.09
C ARG A 82 17.58 13.07 3.06
N ILE A 83 16.42 12.43 3.07
CA ILE A 83 15.26 12.85 3.88
C ILE A 83 14.69 11.70 4.71
N GLY A 84 14.04 12.03 5.83
CA GLY A 84 13.44 11.06 6.74
C GLY A 84 12.41 10.16 6.06
N ILE A 85 12.25 8.91 6.51
CA ILE A 85 11.32 7.95 5.91
C ILE A 85 9.86 8.43 5.91
N PHE A 86 9.47 9.24 6.90
CA PHE A 86 8.14 9.85 6.97
C PHE A 86 7.97 11.12 6.13
N ALA A 87 9.07 11.71 5.65
CA ALA A 87 9.04 12.84 4.71
C ALA A 87 8.97 12.37 3.23
N GLN A 88 8.83 11.07 3.00
CA GLN A 88 8.72 10.46 1.67
C GLN A 88 7.64 9.37 1.66
N ARG A 89 7.26 8.91 0.46
CA ARG A 89 6.29 7.82 0.27
C ARG A 89 6.94 6.44 0.11
N GLY A 90 8.06 6.19 0.80
CA GLY A 90 8.79 4.93 0.71
C GLY A 90 8.01 3.74 1.31
N LYS A 91 7.96 2.61 0.57
CA LYS A 91 7.33 1.34 1.02
C LYS A 91 8.05 0.68 2.21
N ASN A 92 9.35 0.92 2.32
CA ASN A 92 10.24 0.38 3.35
C ASN A 92 10.15 1.15 4.68
N ARG A 93 8.95 1.27 5.25
CA ARG A 93 8.68 2.08 6.46
C ARG A 93 8.07 1.22 7.57
N PRO A 94 8.13 1.64 8.86
CA PRO A 94 7.78 0.79 10.00
C PRO A 94 6.40 0.14 9.88
N ASN A 95 5.39 0.94 9.53
CA ASN A 95 4.08 0.43 9.14
C ASN A 95 3.99 0.51 7.61
N ARG A 96 4.15 -0.64 6.96
CA ARG A 96 4.14 -0.87 5.49
C ARG A 96 2.78 -0.59 4.82
N ILE A 97 2.01 0.35 5.35
CA ILE A 97 0.67 0.71 4.87
C ILE A 97 0.82 1.62 3.66
N GLY A 98 0.28 1.24 2.52
CA GLY A 98 0.12 2.04 1.31
C GLY A 98 -1.26 2.72 1.26
N LEU A 99 -1.33 3.78 0.46
CA LEU A 99 -2.57 4.48 0.10
C LEU A 99 -2.52 4.77 -1.39
N THR A 100 -3.60 4.44 -2.09
CA THR A 100 -3.88 4.93 -3.44
C THR A 100 -5.31 5.47 -3.51
N THR A 101 -5.50 6.45 -4.38
CA THR A 101 -6.84 6.92 -4.78
C THR A 101 -6.99 6.56 -6.25
N CYS A 102 -8.01 5.77 -6.57
CA CYS A 102 -8.28 5.24 -7.90
C CYS A 102 -9.77 5.33 -8.20
#